data_AF-A0A8D1GUN4-F1
#
_entry.id   AF-A0A8D1GUN4-F1
#
_cell.length_a   1.000
_cell.length_b   1.000
_cell.length_c   1.000
_cell.angle_alpha   90.00
_cell.angle_beta   90.00
_cell.angle_gamma   90.00
#
_symmetry.space_group_name_H-M   'P 1'
#
loop_
_entity.id
_entity.type
_entity.pdbx_description
1 polymer ?
#
loop_
_entity_poly.entity_id
_entity_poly.type
_entity_poly.pdbx_seq_one_letter_code
_entity_poly.pdbx_strand_id
1 'polypeptide(L)'
;MGTKTRGRAQSNQGCGTTPGHSRAGIDSAPRGVAVGPGKRRRWARVGRTGSGCGSARMAVAAMTAAAAASGGAGAARSLSRFRGCLAGALLGDCVGAVYEARDTVDLTSVLRQVQDLEPDPGSAGSPRTEALCYTDDTAMAKALVQSLLAKEAFDEVDMAHRFAQEYKKDPDRGYGAGVITVFRKLLNPKCRDVFEPARAQFNGKGSYGNGGAMRVAGISLAYNSVQDVQKFARLSAQLTHASSLGYNGAILQALAVHLALQGESSSEHFLEQLLGHMEELESDAQSKSDARELGMEECPYSSRLKKIGELLEQDSVTREEVVSELGNGIAAFESVPTAIYCFLRCMEPDPEIPSAFNNLQRTLIYSISLGGDTDTIATMAGAIAGAYYGMEQVPESWQQSCEGYEETDVLAQSLHRVFQKSL
;
A
#
# COMPACT_ATOMS: atom_id res chain seq x y z
N MET A 1 25.63 63.05 -35.12
CA MET A 1 25.17 62.99 -33.72
C MET A 1 25.65 61.65 -33.18
N GLY A 2 26.82 61.50 -32.55
CA GLY A 2 27.19 62.03 -31.24
C GLY A 2 27.52 60.86 -30.26
N THR A 3 28.79 60.43 -30.26
CA THR A 3 29.65 60.13 -29.07
C THR A 3 29.17 59.12 -28.00
N LYS A 4 29.79 57.93 -27.85
CA LYS A 4 30.99 57.58 -27.01
C LYS A 4 30.98 58.08 -25.56
N THR A 5 31.00 57.15 -24.58
CA THR A 5 31.97 56.92 -23.45
C THR A 5 31.30 56.05 -22.35
N ARG A 6 31.77 54.85 -21.96
CA ARG A 6 32.95 54.42 -21.15
C ARG A 6 32.88 54.68 -19.62
N GLY A 7 33.12 53.62 -18.84
CA GLY A 7 33.59 53.59 -17.43
C GLY A 7 32.87 52.48 -16.61
N ARG A 8 33.41 51.26 -16.36
CA ARG A 8 34.48 50.84 -15.41
C ARG A 8 34.36 51.51 -14.03
N ALA A 9 34.56 50.88 -12.86
CA ALA A 9 34.90 49.53 -12.42
C ALA A 9 34.93 49.57 -10.87
N GLN A 10 34.81 48.40 -10.21
CA GLN A 10 35.53 47.98 -8.98
C GLN A 10 35.41 48.85 -7.70
N SER A 11 35.50 48.40 -6.46
CA SER A 11 35.71 47.10 -5.79
C SER A 11 35.78 47.41 -4.27
N ASN A 12 35.69 46.34 -3.48
CA ASN A 12 36.41 46.09 -2.21
C ASN A 12 35.74 46.30 -0.85
N GLN A 13 35.64 45.15 -0.16
CA GLN A 13 36.20 44.81 1.18
C GLN A 13 35.59 45.51 2.40
N GLY A 14 35.38 44.88 3.56
CA GLY A 14 35.80 43.58 4.10
C GLY A 14 35.84 43.66 5.66
N CYS A 15 36.10 42.52 6.32
CA CYS A 15 36.27 42.27 7.78
C CYS A 15 34.97 42.23 8.62
N GLY A 16 34.67 41.18 9.42
CA GLY A 16 35.48 40.47 10.44
C GLY A 16 34.85 40.83 11.81
N THR A 17 34.58 40.00 12.83
CA THR A 17 35.27 38.86 13.45
C THR A 17 34.39 38.32 14.60
N THR A 18 34.52 37.03 14.97
CA THR A 18 34.08 36.39 16.23
C THR A 18 34.92 36.80 17.45
N PRO A 19 34.41 36.66 18.69
CA PRO A 19 34.80 35.57 19.63
C PRO A 19 33.59 35.07 20.48
N GLY A 20 33.54 33.98 21.27
CA GLY A 20 34.53 33.10 21.88
C GLY A 20 34.25 32.95 23.41
N HIS A 21 33.66 31.82 23.82
CA HIS A 21 33.62 31.17 25.16
C HIS A 21 32.84 31.73 26.38
N SER A 22 32.04 30.86 27.01
CA SER A 22 32.26 30.41 28.42
C SER A 22 31.28 29.29 28.85
N ARG A 23 31.83 28.30 29.58
CA ARG A 23 31.13 27.27 30.36
C ARG A 23 30.84 27.81 31.77
N ALA A 24 29.70 27.45 32.36
CA ALA A 24 29.54 27.23 33.80
C ALA A 24 28.26 26.43 34.05
N GLY A 25 28.32 25.45 34.96
CA GLY A 25 27.17 24.70 35.43
C GLY A 25 26.75 25.11 36.85
N ILE A 26 25.90 24.24 37.42
CA ILE A 26 25.61 23.99 38.85
C ILE A 26 24.19 24.42 39.35
N ASP A 27 23.48 23.37 39.81
CA ASP A 27 22.50 23.23 40.91
C ASP A 27 21.08 23.84 40.91
N SER A 28 20.09 22.94 40.90
CA SER A 28 19.34 22.45 42.08
C SER A 28 17.80 22.51 42.06
N ALA A 29 17.24 21.43 42.66
CA ALA A 29 15.94 21.29 43.38
C ALA A 29 14.68 20.92 42.57
N PRO A 30 13.63 20.34 43.21
CA PRO A 30 13.59 19.39 44.32
C PRO A 30 12.68 18.16 44.06
N ARG A 31 12.57 17.32 45.09
CA ARG A 31 11.86 16.03 45.20
C ARG A 31 10.33 16.13 45.06
N GLY A 32 9.76 15.07 44.49
CA GLY A 32 8.66 14.32 45.12
C GLY A 32 7.27 14.44 44.48
N VAL A 33 6.77 13.34 43.90
CA VAL A 33 5.34 12.99 43.93
C VAL A 33 5.21 11.47 44.07
N ALA A 34 4.41 11.06 45.05
CA ALA A 34 4.08 9.69 45.37
C ALA A 34 3.08 9.09 44.36
N VAL A 35 3.33 7.86 43.92
CA VAL A 35 2.39 7.07 43.10
C VAL A 35 1.72 6.02 44.01
N GLY A 36 0.41 6.13 44.17
CA GLY A 36 -0.43 5.14 44.86
C GLY A 36 -0.64 3.86 44.04
N PRO A 37 -1.02 2.73 44.65
CA PRO A 37 -0.92 1.43 44.01
C PRO A 37 -2.08 1.14 43.06
N GLY A 38 -1.76 0.98 41.77
CA GLY A 38 -2.61 0.33 40.79
C GLY A 38 -2.71 -1.17 41.05
N LYS A 39 -3.95 -1.69 41.09
CA LYS A 39 -4.26 -3.12 41.23
C LYS A 39 -3.71 -3.90 40.03
N ARG A 40 -2.57 -4.56 40.18
CA ARG A 40 -2.08 -5.57 39.22
C ARG A 40 -2.81 -6.90 39.46
N ARG A 41 -3.59 -7.35 38.46
CA ARG A 41 -4.08 -8.73 38.40
C ARG A 41 -2.90 -9.64 38.04
N ARG A 42 -2.72 -10.66 38.87
CA ARG A 42 -1.61 -11.62 38.88
C ARG A 42 -1.98 -12.77 37.95
N TRP A 43 -1.24 -12.99 36.86
CA TRP A 43 -1.32 -14.24 36.08
C TRP A 43 -0.22 -15.19 36.53
N ALA A 44 -0.62 -16.45 36.67
CA ALA A 44 0.14 -17.52 37.30
C ALA A 44 1.35 -17.94 36.48
N ARG A 45 2.45 -18.19 37.21
CA ARG A 45 3.71 -18.74 36.73
C ARG A 45 3.49 -20.23 36.44
N VAL A 46 3.58 -20.66 35.17
CA VAL A 46 3.74 -22.08 34.84
C VAL A 46 5.23 -22.41 34.83
N GLY A 47 5.59 -23.42 35.62
CA GLY A 47 6.95 -23.80 35.95
C GLY A 47 7.71 -24.45 34.79
N ARG A 48 9.01 -24.19 34.75
CA ARG A 48 10.00 -24.97 34.00
C ARG A 48 10.27 -26.30 34.70
N THR A 49 10.24 -27.40 33.95
CA THR A 49 11.11 -28.56 34.18
C THR A 49 11.49 -29.21 32.84
N GLY A 50 12.79 -29.29 32.58
CA GLY A 50 13.46 -30.52 32.15
C GLY A 50 13.36 -30.99 30.68
N SER A 51 14.43 -30.69 29.93
CA SER A 51 15.19 -31.60 29.03
C SER A 51 14.47 -32.45 27.98
N GLY A 52 14.85 -32.25 26.71
CA GLY A 52 14.67 -33.26 25.66
C GLY A 52 15.04 -32.74 24.27
N CYS A 53 16.23 -33.11 23.79
CA CYS A 53 16.69 -32.89 22.43
C CYS A 53 15.90 -33.80 21.46
N GLY A 54 15.32 -33.24 20.39
CA GLY A 54 14.82 -34.01 19.24
C GLY A 54 13.41 -33.64 18.77
N SER A 55 13.28 -33.39 17.46
CA SER A 55 12.05 -33.39 16.64
C SER A 55 11.26 -32.08 16.42
N ALA A 56 11.92 -31.02 15.94
CA ALA A 56 11.24 -29.88 15.29
C ALA A 56 10.81 -30.18 13.83
N ARG A 57 10.17 -31.33 13.58
CA ARG A 57 9.70 -31.72 12.23
C ARG A 57 8.28 -32.31 12.16
N MET A 58 7.48 -32.19 13.22
CA MET A 58 6.07 -32.63 13.23
C MET A 58 5.12 -31.59 13.86
N ALA A 59 5.16 -30.34 13.38
CA ALA A 59 4.16 -29.33 13.78
C ALA A 59 3.47 -28.64 12.59
N VAL A 60 3.82 -28.99 11.34
CA VAL A 60 3.24 -28.37 10.12
C VAL A 60 2.10 -29.20 9.51
N ALA A 61 1.80 -30.39 10.05
CA ALA A 61 0.88 -31.35 9.42
C ALA A 61 -0.51 -31.46 10.07
N ALA A 62 -0.86 -30.62 11.07
CA ALA A 62 -2.10 -30.79 11.85
C ALA A 62 -3.11 -29.62 11.75
N MET A 63 -2.88 -28.62 10.90
CA MET A 63 -3.81 -27.47 10.73
C MET A 63 -4.73 -27.57 9.50
N THR A 64 -4.65 -28.63 8.69
CA THR A 64 -5.44 -28.77 7.44
C THR A 64 -6.81 -29.43 7.59
N ALA A 65 -7.32 -29.66 8.81
CA ALA A 65 -8.56 -30.43 9.01
C ALA A 65 -9.68 -29.74 9.81
N ALA A 66 -9.56 -28.44 10.14
CA ALA A 66 -10.57 -27.72 10.93
C ALA A 66 -11.29 -26.57 10.19
N ALA A 67 -11.09 -26.41 8.88
CA ALA A 67 -11.78 -25.40 8.05
C ALA A 67 -13.10 -25.90 7.42
N ALA A 68 -13.56 -27.11 7.76
CA ALA A 68 -14.65 -27.78 7.05
C ALA A 68 -16.03 -27.74 7.73
N ALA A 69 -16.26 -26.90 8.75
CA ALA A 69 -17.54 -26.93 9.47
C ALA A 69 -18.01 -25.58 10.03
N SER A 70 -18.32 -24.62 9.15
CA SER A 70 -19.29 -23.53 9.41
C SER A 70 -19.71 -22.80 8.13
N GLY A 71 -20.74 -23.31 7.43
CA GLY A 71 -21.79 -22.53 6.76
C GLY A 71 -21.51 -21.31 5.85
N GLY A 72 -20.30 -21.07 5.30
CA GLY A 72 -20.01 -19.88 4.46
C GLY A 72 -19.44 -20.16 3.06
N ALA A 73 -19.37 -21.42 2.62
CA ALA A 73 -18.55 -21.87 1.49
C ALA A 73 -19.04 -21.50 0.06
N GLY A 74 -19.95 -20.53 -0.09
CA GLY A 74 -20.53 -20.13 -1.40
C GLY A 74 -20.06 -18.78 -1.97
N ALA A 75 -19.23 -18.01 -1.25
CA ALA A 75 -19.00 -16.58 -1.53
C ALA A 75 -17.54 -16.14 -1.77
N ALA A 76 -16.57 -17.05 -1.70
CA ALA A 76 -15.16 -16.74 -1.94
C ALA A 76 -14.91 -16.51 -3.45
N ARG A 77 -14.16 -15.46 -3.79
CA ARG A 77 -13.82 -15.08 -5.18
C ARG A 77 -15.01 -14.84 -6.13
N SER A 78 -16.13 -14.32 -5.62
CA SER A 78 -17.30 -13.97 -6.45
C SER A 78 -17.03 -12.81 -7.42
N LEU A 79 -17.88 -12.67 -8.46
CA LEU A 79 -17.85 -11.50 -9.35
C LEU A 79 -17.95 -10.18 -8.58
N SER A 80 -18.74 -10.15 -7.49
CA SER A 80 -18.85 -8.96 -6.65
C SER A 80 -17.51 -8.56 -6.03
N ARG A 81 -16.73 -9.54 -5.54
CA ARG A 81 -15.40 -9.27 -4.96
C ARG A 81 -14.37 -8.81 -5.98
N PHE A 82 -14.43 -9.32 -7.22
CA PHE A 82 -13.55 -8.87 -8.31
C PHE A 82 -13.81 -7.41 -8.66
N ARG A 83 -15.09 -7.07 -8.86
CA ARG A 83 -15.54 -5.71 -9.16
C ARG A 83 -15.23 -4.77 -8.00
N GLY A 84 -15.55 -5.20 -6.77
CA GLY A 84 -15.26 -4.46 -5.55
C GLY A 84 -13.78 -4.17 -5.38
N CYS A 85 -12.90 -5.13 -5.65
CA CYS A 85 -11.45 -4.96 -5.57
C CYS A 85 -10.94 -3.85 -6.50
N LEU A 86 -11.27 -3.90 -7.80
CA LEU A 86 -10.80 -2.88 -8.73
C LEU A 86 -11.50 -1.52 -8.54
N ALA A 87 -12.79 -1.51 -8.18
CA ALA A 87 -13.50 -0.27 -7.88
C ALA A 87 -12.99 0.38 -6.59
N GLY A 88 -12.70 -0.40 -5.55
CA GLY A 88 -12.11 0.10 -4.31
C GLY A 88 -10.72 0.68 -4.51
N ALA A 89 -9.90 0.05 -5.38
CA ALA A 89 -8.61 0.61 -5.80
C ALA A 89 -8.79 1.96 -6.53
N LEU A 90 -9.66 2.00 -7.55
CA LEU A 90 -9.96 3.23 -8.29
C LEU A 90 -10.46 4.36 -7.38
N LEU A 91 -11.37 4.05 -6.44
CA LEU A 91 -11.87 5.00 -5.47
C LEU A 91 -10.74 5.56 -4.60
N GLY A 92 -9.86 4.69 -4.11
CA GLY A 92 -8.73 5.09 -3.28
C GLY A 92 -7.78 6.04 -4.01
N ASP A 93 -7.42 5.72 -5.24
CA ASP A 93 -6.63 6.59 -6.12
C ASP A 93 -7.33 7.94 -6.34
N CYS A 94 -8.49 7.95 -6.99
CA CYS A 94 -9.17 9.19 -7.39
C CYS A 94 -9.53 10.11 -6.22
N VAL A 95 -9.99 9.55 -5.09
CA VAL A 95 -10.35 10.36 -3.91
C VAL A 95 -9.10 10.78 -3.15
N GLY A 96 -8.10 9.89 -3.04
CA GLY A 96 -6.85 10.12 -2.32
C GLY A 96 -5.92 11.11 -3.02
N ALA A 97 -5.94 11.19 -4.35
CA ALA A 97 -5.08 12.08 -5.14
C ALA A 97 -5.26 13.56 -4.80
N VAL A 98 -6.43 13.96 -4.27
CA VAL A 98 -6.69 15.35 -3.83
C VAL A 98 -5.79 15.78 -2.66
N TYR A 99 -5.31 14.81 -1.87
CA TYR A 99 -4.52 15.03 -0.66
C TYR A 99 -3.06 14.59 -0.78
N GLU A 100 -2.61 14.15 -1.96
CA GLU A 100 -1.26 13.63 -2.18
C GLU A 100 -0.19 14.61 -1.68
N ALA A 101 0.86 14.05 -1.06
CA ALA A 101 2.02 14.76 -0.52
C ALA A 101 1.72 15.80 0.58
N ARG A 102 0.52 15.76 1.19
CA ARG A 102 0.22 16.58 2.37
C ARG A 102 0.66 15.87 3.64
N ASP A 103 1.63 16.46 4.35
CA ASP A 103 2.14 15.92 5.63
C ASP A 103 1.03 15.71 6.68
N THR A 104 0.01 16.56 6.66
CA THR A 104 -1.13 16.49 7.58
C THR A 104 -2.43 16.68 6.81
N VAL A 105 -3.40 15.82 7.08
CA VAL A 105 -4.74 15.85 6.48
C VAL A 105 -5.77 15.86 7.59
N ASP A 106 -6.56 16.93 7.67
CA ASP A 106 -7.67 17.02 8.60
C ASP A 106 -8.80 16.07 8.16
N LEU A 107 -9.22 15.16 9.05
CA LEU A 107 -10.32 14.24 8.81
C LEU A 107 -11.60 14.98 8.38
N THR A 108 -11.86 16.16 8.95
CA THR A 108 -13.04 16.96 8.60
C THR A 108 -13.01 17.39 7.13
N SER A 109 -11.82 17.64 6.58
CA SER A 109 -11.64 17.95 5.16
C SER A 109 -12.03 16.75 4.29
N VAL A 110 -11.54 15.55 4.65
CA VAL A 110 -11.85 14.31 3.92
C VAL A 110 -13.35 14.03 3.95
N LEU A 111 -13.98 14.16 5.13
CA LEU A 111 -15.42 13.98 5.32
C LEU A 111 -16.23 14.94 4.45
N ARG A 112 -15.83 16.22 4.34
CA ARG A 112 -16.51 17.19 3.47
C ARG A 112 -16.35 16.83 1.99
N GLN A 113 -15.15 16.46 1.56
CA GLN A 113 -14.93 16.07 0.16
C GLN A 113 -15.83 14.91 -0.25
N VAL A 114 -15.93 13.87 0.57
CA VAL A 114 -16.77 12.70 0.22
C VAL A 114 -18.26 12.99 0.35
N GLN A 115 -18.67 13.91 1.23
CA GLN A 115 -20.05 14.41 1.29
C GLN A 115 -20.43 15.17 0.02
N ASP A 116 -19.50 15.92 -0.58
CA ASP A 116 -19.72 16.63 -1.86
C ASP A 116 -19.88 15.68 -3.07
N LEU A 117 -19.63 14.37 -2.89
CA LEU A 117 -19.89 13.34 -3.90
C LEU A 117 -21.30 12.76 -3.78
N GLU A 118 -22.02 12.99 -2.69
CA GLU A 118 -23.37 12.47 -2.51
C GLU A 118 -24.40 13.34 -3.23
N PRO A 119 -25.34 12.74 -3.98
CA PRO A 119 -26.38 13.50 -4.67
C PRO A 119 -27.46 13.99 -3.69
N ASP A 120 -28.28 14.93 -4.15
CA ASP A 120 -29.48 15.33 -3.40
C ASP A 120 -30.41 14.13 -3.17
N PRO A 121 -31.09 14.03 -2.00
CA PRO A 121 -31.97 12.91 -1.68
C PRO A 121 -33.01 12.62 -2.78
N GLY A 122 -32.97 11.39 -3.32
CA GLY A 122 -33.86 10.93 -4.39
C GLY A 122 -33.27 11.01 -5.81
N SER A 123 -32.07 11.58 -5.97
CA SER A 123 -31.31 11.53 -7.21
C SER A 123 -30.41 10.28 -7.25
N ALA A 124 -30.27 9.66 -8.43
CA ALA A 124 -29.39 8.52 -8.63
C ALA A 124 -28.02 8.98 -9.13
N GLY A 125 -26.99 8.19 -8.83
CA GLY A 125 -25.63 8.43 -9.32
C GLY A 125 -24.88 9.56 -8.62
N SER A 126 -23.78 10.00 -9.24
CA SER A 126 -22.94 11.09 -8.73
C SER A 126 -23.37 12.47 -9.26
N PRO A 127 -23.41 13.53 -8.43
CA PRO A 127 -23.53 14.92 -8.89
C PRO A 127 -22.24 15.44 -9.57
N ARG A 128 -21.14 14.69 -9.49
CA ARG A 128 -19.81 15.03 -10.01
C ARG A 128 -19.25 13.89 -10.87
N THR A 129 -20.05 13.41 -11.82
CA THR A 129 -19.70 12.28 -12.69
C THR A 129 -18.33 12.47 -13.37
N GLU A 130 -17.44 11.50 -13.19
CA GLU A 130 -16.06 11.46 -13.70
C GLU A 130 -15.22 12.72 -13.40
N ALA A 131 -15.55 13.46 -12.34
CA ALA A 131 -14.84 14.69 -11.98
C ALA A 131 -13.51 14.44 -11.25
N LEU A 132 -13.30 13.23 -10.72
CA LEU A 132 -12.08 12.83 -10.03
C LEU A 132 -11.21 12.01 -11.00
N CYS A 133 -10.14 12.61 -11.50
CA CYS A 133 -9.17 11.93 -12.35
C CYS A 133 -8.40 10.87 -11.55
N TYR A 134 -8.04 9.76 -12.20
CA TYR A 134 -7.12 8.78 -11.63
C TYR A 134 -5.65 9.15 -11.90
N THR A 135 -4.71 8.59 -11.13
CA THR A 135 -3.25 8.81 -11.26
C THR A 135 -2.53 7.64 -11.93
N ASP A 136 -1.20 7.55 -11.80
CA ASP A 136 -0.43 6.44 -12.33
C ASP A 136 -0.78 5.09 -11.68
N ASP A 137 -1.30 5.09 -10.45
CA ASP A 137 -1.83 3.93 -9.75
C ASP A 137 -2.81 3.13 -10.62
N THR A 138 -3.92 3.77 -11.01
CA THR A 138 -4.93 3.18 -11.88
C THR A 138 -4.40 2.96 -13.30
N ALA A 139 -3.61 3.89 -13.86
CA ALA A 139 -3.07 3.73 -15.22
C ALA A 139 -2.23 2.45 -15.33
N MET A 140 -1.36 2.21 -14.35
CA MET A 140 -0.53 1.01 -14.27
C MET A 140 -1.34 -0.25 -13.94
N ALA A 141 -2.34 -0.15 -13.05
CA ALA A 141 -3.24 -1.27 -12.73
C ALA A 141 -4.01 -1.72 -13.98
N LYS A 142 -4.57 -0.79 -14.76
CA LYS A 142 -5.24 -1.08 -16.03
C LYS A 142 -4.31 -1.76 -17.02
N ALA A 143 -3.09 -1.25 -17.20
CA ALA A 143 -2.11 -1.86 -18.10
C ALA A 143 -1.73 -3.30 -17.68
N LEU A 144 -1.60 -3.55 -16.36
CA LEU A 144 -1.36 -4.89 -15.82
C LEU A 144 -2.53 -5.83 -16.13
N VAL A 145 -3.76 -5.41 -15.85
CA VAL A 145 -4.97 -6.21 -16.09
C VAL A 145 -5.16 -6.49 -17.58
N GLN A 146 -4.96 -5.49 -18.44
CA GLN A 146 -5.03 -5.65 -19.88
C GLN A 146 -3.99 -6.65 -20.42
N SER A 147 -2.80 -6.72 -19.81
CA SER A 147 -1.81 -7.74 -20.16
C SER A 147 -2.30 -9.14 -19.81
N LEU A 148 -2.77 -9.33 -18.56
CA LEU A 148 -3.33 -10.60 -18.11
C LEU A 148 -4.48 -11.08 -19.00
N LEU A 149 -5.37 -10.17 -19.40
CA LEU A 149 -6.50 -10.48 -20.28
C LEU A 149 -6.06 -10.80 -21.71
N ALA A 150 -5.12 -10.02 -22.28
CA ALA A 150 -4.67 -10.25 -23.65
C ALA A 150 -3.89 -11.55 -23.81
N LYS A 151 -3.23 -11.99 -22.75
CA LYS A 151 -2.36 -13.17 -22.74
C LYS A 151 -3.01 -14.39 -22.09
N GLU A 152 -4.13 -14.19 -21.40
CA GLU A 152 -4.80 -15.16 -20.52
C GLU A 152 -3.83 -15.85 -19.55
N ALA A 153 -2.74 -15.15 -19.23
CA ALA A 153 -1.60 -15.61 -18.45
C ALA A 153 -0.69 -14.40 -18.16
N PHE A 154 0.32 -14.61 -17.32
CA PHE A 154 1.38 -13.66 -17.10
C PHE A 154 2.40 -13.77 -18.24
N ASP A 155 2.68 -12.63 -18.88
CA ASP A 155 3.71 -12.46 -19.89
C ASP A 155 4.45 -11.16 -19.56
N GLU A 156 5.65 -11.28 -19.01
CA GLU A 156 6.45 -10.13 -18.57
C GLU A 156 6.78 -9.18 -19.71
N VAL A 157 6.90 -9.67 -20.94
CA VAL A 157 7.27 -8.86 -22.10
C VAL A 157 6.09 -8.02 -22.56
N ASP A 158 4.92 -8.63 -22.68
CA ASP A 158 3.68 -7.91 -23.00
C ASP A 158 3.37 -6.86 -21.92
N MET A 159 3.47 -7.23 -20.65
CA MET A 159 3.19 -6.33 -19.53
C MET A 159 4.16 -5.15 -19.49
N ALA A 160 5.45 -5.39 -19.69
CA ALA A 160 6.47 -4.34 -19.73
C ALA A 160 6.23 -3.34 -20.88
N HIS A 161 5.87 -3.86 -22.06
CA HIS A 161 5.54 -2.99 -23.19
C HIS A 161 4.26 -2.20 -22.94
N ARG A 162 3.22 -2.78 -22.33
CA ARG A 162 1.99 -2.06 -21.98
C ARG A 162 2.24 -0.94 -20.99
N PHE A 163 3.05 -1.18 -19.96
CA PHE A 163 3.49 -0.13 -19.03
C PHE A 163 4.17 1.04 -19.76
N ALA A 164 5.10 0.71 -20.65
CA ALA A 164 5.85 1.70 -21.40
C ALA A 164 4.97 2.48 -22.40
N GLN A 165 4.02 1.81 -23.06
CA GLN A 165 3.07 2.45 -23.98
C GLN A 165 2.02 3.29 -23.24
N GLU A 166 1.56 2.86 -22.07
CA GLU A 166 0.63 3.66 -21.25
C GLU A 166 1.28 4.98 -20.82
N TYR A 167 2.51 4.91 -20.29
CA TYR A 167 3.29 6.11 -19.98
C TYR A 167 3.50 7.00 -21.22
N LYS A 168 3.76 6.40 -22.39
CA LYS A 168 3.92 7.17 -23.63
C LYS A 168 2.63 7.87 -24.06
N LYS A 169 1.48 7.22 -23.84
CA LYS A 169 0.16 7.72 -24.21
C LYS A 169 -0.25 8.89 -23.30
N ASP A 170 0.01 8.76 -22.00
CA ASP A 170 -0.43 9.72 -20.98
C ASP A 170 0.64 9.90 -19.88
N PRO A 171 1.73 10.66 -20.15
CA PRO A 171 2.88 10.75 -19.26
C PRO A 171 2.65 11.61 -18.01
N ASP A 172 1.58 12.41 -17.97
CA ASP A 172 1.32 13.44 -16.95
C ASP A 172 0.40 12.93 -15.83
N ARG A 173 0.38 11.62 -15.59
CA ARG A 173 -0.49 10.94 -14.61
C ARG A 173 0.04 10.86 -13.18
N GLY A 174 1.21 11.43 -12.88
CA GLY A 174 1.78 11.40 -11.52
C GLY A 174 3.02 10.51 -11.35
N TYR A 175 3.44 9.80 -12.42
CA TYR A 175 4.56 8.85 -12.35
C TYR A 175 5.81 9.37 -11.62
N GLY A 176 6.28 8.59 -10.65
CA GLY A 176 7.54 8.87 -9.95
C GLY A 176 8.74 9.09 -10.90
N ALA A 177 9.55 10.11 -10.63
CA ALA A 177 10.63 10.54 -11.51
C ALA A 177 11.63 9.42 -11.89
N GLY A 178 11.88 8.49 -10.95
CA GLY A 178 12.72 7.33 -11.19
C GLY A 178 12.17 6.39 -12.26
N VAL A 179 10.88 6.01 -12.17
CA VAL A 179 10.30 4.97 -13.02
C VAL A 179 10.15 5.41 -14.49
N ILE A 180 10.07 6.72 -14.74
CA ILE A 180 10.08 7.27 -16.10
C ILE A 180 11.28 6.79 -16.92
N THR A 181 12.46 6.65 -16.29
CA THR A 181 13.67 6.15 -16.97
C THR A 181 13.51 4.70 -17.41
N VAL A 182 12.79 3.89 -16.63
CA VAL A 182 12.46 2.49 -16.95
C VAL A 182 11.56 2.45 -18.19
N PHE A 183 10.47 3.22 -18.21
CA PHE A 183 9.55 3.24 -19.36
C PHE A 183 10.24 3.67 -20.66
N ARG A 184 11.08 4.71 -20.61
CA ARG A 184 11.85 5.16 -21.78
C ARG A 184 12.79 4.09 -22.32
N LYS A 185 13.40 3.29 -21.44
CA LYS A 185 14.25 2.15 -21.85
C LYS A 185 13.42 1.01 -22.44
N LEU A 186 12.25 0.71 -21.87
CA LEU A 186 11.33 -0.32 -22.36
C LEU A 186 10.69 0.03 -23.72
N LEU A 187 10.52 1.32 -24.03
CA LEU A 187 10.10 1.77 -25.36
C LEU A 187 11.15 1.53 -26.45
N ASN A 188 12.41 1.24 -26.07
CA ASN A 188 13.46 0.98 -27.04
C ASN A 188 13.30 -0.44 -27.61
N PRO A 189 13.08 -0.62 -28.93
CA PRO A 189 12.92 -1.94 -29.53
C PRO A 189 14.17 -2.82 -29.45
N LYS A 190 15.31 -2.26 -28.99
CA LYS A 190 16.54 -3.01 -28.71
C LYS A 190 16.62 -3.54 -27.28
N CYS A 191 15.66 -3.21 -26.40
CA CYS A 191 15.58 -3.80 -25.07
C CYS A 191 15.25 -5.30 -25.22
N ARG A 192 16.21 -6.16 -24.87
CA ARG A 192 16.05 -7.62 -24.96
C ARG A 192 15.62 -8.24 -23.64
N ASP A 193 16.02 -7.61 -22.53
CA ASP A 193 15.71 -8.05 -21.17
C ASP A 193 14.87 -6.96 -20.51
N VAL A 194 13.58 -7.25 -20.36
CA VAL A 194 12.59 -6.29 -19.83
C VAL A 194 12.77 -6.00 -18.34
N PHE A 195 13.60 -6.77 -17.62
CA PHE A 195 13.92 -6.52 -16.22
C PHE A 195 15.19 -5.68 -16.03
N GLU A 196 16.08 -5.60 -17.04
CA GLU A 196 17.32 -4.82 -16.96
C GLU A 196 17.08 -3.34 -16.62
N PRO A 197 16.10 -2.64 -17.25
CA PRO A 197 15.87 -1.23 -16.96
C PRO A 197 15.61 -0.95 -15.47
N ALA A 198 14.83 -1.82 -14.81
CA ALA A 198 14.53 -1.71 -13.39
C ALA A 198 15.74 -2.03 -12.51
N ARG A 199 16.54 -3.05 -12.87
CA ARG A 199 17.77 -3.38 -12.14
C ARG A 199 18.80 -2.25 -12.21
N ALA A 200 18.85 -1.50 -13.30
CA ALA A 200 19.77 -0.38 -13.45
C ALA A 200 19.42 0.86 -12.60
N GLN A 201 18.22 0.94 -12.03
CA GLN A 201 17.78 2.07 -11.21
C GLN A 201 18.63 2.21 -9.94
N PHE A 202 18.78 3.45 -9.47
CA PHE A 202 19.46 3.77 -8.19
C PHE A 202 20.85 3.15 -8.07
N ASN A 203 21.68 3.28 -9.11
CA ASN A 203 23.04 2.73 -9.18
C ASN A 203 23.09 1.20 -9.05
N GLY A 204 22.10 0.50 -9.61
CA GLY A 204 22.04 -0.96 -9.58
C GLY A 204 21.27 -1.55 -8.40
N LYS A 205 20.79 -0.71 -7.48
CA LYS A 205 20.07 -1.15 -6.27
C LYS A 205 18.59 -1.44 -6.51
N GLY A 206 18.02 -0.89 -7.57
CA GLY A 206 16.59 -0.97 -7.85
C GLY A 206 15.74 -0.03 -6.99
N SER A 207 14.50 0.22 -7.43
CA SER A 207 13.54 1.06 -6.69
C SER A 207 12.94 0.30 -5.51
N TYR A 208 12.84 0.96 -4.36
CA TYR A 208 12.11 0.51 -3.17
C TYR A 208 10.71 1.16 -3.03
N GLY A 209 10.29 1.95 -4.02
CA GLY A 209 8.98 2.60 -4.04
C GLY A 209 7.81 1.60 -4.07
N ASN A 210 6.63 2.09 -3.72
CA ASN A 210 5.38 1.33 -3.67
C ASN A 210 4.68 1.17 -5.02
N GLY A 211 5.21 1.76 -6.10
CA GLY A 211 4.58 1.67 -7.42
C GLY A 211 4.43 0.23 -7.94
N GLY A 212 5.26 -0.72 -7.47
CA GLY A 212 5.07 -2.15 -7.68
C GLY A 212 3.79 -2.70 -7.04
N ALA A 213 3.48 -2.24 -5.82
CA ALA A 213 2.35 -2.69 -5.01
C ALA A 213 1.03 -2.01 -5.39
N MET A 214 1.04 -0.72 -5.74
CA MET A 214 -0.17 0.04 -6.09
C MET A 214 -1.00 -0.61 -7.21
N ARG A 215 -0.34 -1.31 -8.13
CA ARG A 215 -0.94 -1.91 -9.33
C ARG A 215 -1.21 -3.43 -9.23
N VAL A 216 -0.79 -4.08 -8.14
CA VAL A 216 -0.61 -5.55 -8.12
C VAL A 216 -1.90 -6.35 -7.92
N ALA A 217 -2.99 -5.70 -7.50
CA ALA A 217 -4.23 -6.39 -7.11
C ALA A 217 -4.79 -7.34 -8.19
N GLY A 218 -4.64 -6.97 -9.48
CA GLY A 218 -5.04 -7.80 -10.62
C GLY A 218 -4.38 -9.20 -10.65
N ILE A 219 -3.18 -9.35 -10.09
CA ILE A 219 -2.50 -10.65 -9.96
C ILE A 219 -3.30 -11.59 -9.04
N SER A 220 -3.75 -11.11 -7.89
CA SER A 220 -4.53 -11.92 -6.92
C SER A 220 -5.94 -12.23 -7.41
N LEU A 221 -6.48 -11.40 -8.31
CA LEU A 221 -7.72 -11.69 -9.03
C LEU A 221 -7.52 -12.76 -10.12
N ALA A 222 -6.36 -12.80 -10.78
CA ALA A 222 -6.08 -13.79 -11.83
C ALA A 222 -5.64 -15.16 -11.29
N TYR A 223 -4.90 -15.20 -10.17
CA TYR A 223 -4.26 -16.42 -9.67
C TYR A 223 -4.81 -16.88 -8.32
N ASN A 224 -5.01 -18.20 -8.19
CA ASN A 224 -5.65 -18.84 -7.04
C ASN A 224 -4.65 -19.47 -6.06
N SER A 225 -3.47 -19.88 -6.52
CA SER A 225 -2.47 -20.46 -5.64
C SER A 225 -1.64 -19.34 -5.02
N VAL A 226 -1.35 -19.43 -3.73
CA VAL A 226 -0.46 -18.48 -3.04
C VAL A 226 0.91 -18.44 -3.72
N GLN A 227 1.40 -19.58 -4.23
CA GLN A 227 2.66 -19.69 -4.95
C GLN A 227 2.67 -18.83 -6.24
N ASP A 228 1.60 -18.90 -7.03
CA ASP A 228 1.47 -18.10 -8.25
C ASP A 228 1.27 -16.62 -7.93
N VAL A 229 0.49 -16.29 -6.89
CA VAL A 229 0.33 -14.91 -6.42
C VAL A 229 1.69 -14.32 -6.05
N GLN A 230 2.49 -14.99 -5.21
CA GLN A 230 3.83 -14.51 -4.85
C GLN A 230 4.76 -14.41 -6.05
N LYS A 231 4.75 -15.42 -6.93
CA LYS A 231 5.61 -15.47 -8.12
C LYS A 231 5.29 -14.32 -9.09
N PHE A 232 4.04 -14.14 -9.47
CA PHE A 232 3.65 -13.16 -10.47
C PHE A 232 3.52 -11.75 -9.89
N ALA A 233 3.25 -11.57 -8.59
CA ALA A 233 3.40 -10.28 -7.92
C ALA A 233 4.87 -9.84 -7.95
N ARG A 234 5.81 -10.75 -7.64
CA ARG A 234 7.25 -10.47 -7.75
C ARG A 234 7.66 -10.07 -9.16
N LEU A 235 7.34 -10.90 -10.16
CA LEU A 235 7.75 -10.67 -11.55
C LEU A 235 7.11 -9.39 -12.12
N SER A 236 5.82 -9.15 -11.88
CA SER A 236 5.16 -7.90 -12.32
C SER A 236 5.75 -6.65 -11.66
N ALA A 237 6.14 -6.74 -10.38
CA ALA A 237 6.82 -5.65 -9.68
C ALA A 237 8.23 -5.40 -10.24
N GLN A 238 9.00 -6.46 -10.48
CA GLN A 238 10.39 -6.41 -10.96
C GLN A 238 10.56 -5.75 -12.34
N LEU A 239 9.49 -5.59 -13.11
CA LEU A 239 9.48 -4.78 -14.34
C LEU A 239 9.84 -3.31 -14.08
N THR A 240 9.64 -2.80 -12.87
CA THR A 240 9.99 -1.41 -12.48
C THR A 240 10.71 -1.29 -11.13
N HIS A 241 10.54 -2.28 -10.24
CA HIS A 241 11.05 -2.27 -8.86
C HIS A 241 11.90 -3.51 -8.61
N ALA A 242 13.22 -3.38 -8.84
CA ALA A 242 14.16 -4.49 -8.73
C ALA A 242 14.69 -4.73 -7.30
N SER A 243 14.53 -3.77 -6.37
CA SER A 243 14.89 -3.98 -4.96
C SER A 243 13.85 -4.87 -4.29
N SER A 244 14.29 -5.76 -3.40
CA SER A 244 13.41 -6.56 -2.56
C SER A 244 12.46 -5.72 -1.74
N LEU A 245 12.90 -4.54 -1.33
CA LEU A 245 12.07 -3.60 -0.59
C LEU A 245 10.87 -3.16 -1.44
N GLY A 246 11.02 -3.00 -2.76
CA GLY A 246 9.89 -2.72 -3.65
C GLY A 246 9.05 -3.96 -3.96
N TYR A 247 9.68 -5.04 -4.44
CA TYR A 247 8.91 -6.21 -4.90
C TYR A 247 8.31 -7.05 -3.76
N ASN A 248 8.90 -7.09 -2.56
CA ASN A 248 8.30 -7.75 -1.40
C ASN A 248 7.07 -6.99 -0.89
N GLY A 249 7.04 -5.66 -1.02
CA GLY A 249 5.83 -4.87 -0.76
C GLY A 249 4.70 -5.21 -1.73
N ALA A 250 5.02 -5.40 -3.01
CA ALA A 250 4.05 -5.85 -3.99
C ALA A 250 3.52 -7.27 -3.70
N ILE A 251 4.40 -8.19 -3.26
CA ILE A 251 3.98 -9.52 -2.83
C ILE A 251 3.06 -9.42 -1.61
N LEU A 252 3.42 -8.64 -0.59
CA LEU A 252 2.62 -8.44 0.61
C LEU A 252 1.23 -7.89 0.28
N GLN A 253 1.15 -6.86 -0.55
CA GLN A 253 -0.13 -6.29 -1.00
C GLN A 253 -0.96 -7.32 -1.77
N ALA A 254 -0.34 -8.10 -2.66
CA ALA A 254 -1.04 -9.15 -3.39
C ALA A 254 -1.57 -10.25 -2.45
N LEU A 255 -0.79 -10.66 -1.45
CA LEU A 255 -1.22 -11.63 -0.43
C LEU A 255 -2.39 -11.10 0.41
N ALA A 256 -2.38 -9.83 0.79
CA ALA A 256 -3.48 -9.21 1.52
C ALA A 256 -4.78 -9.23 0.71
N VAL A 257 -4.73 -8.86 -0.57
CA VAL A 257 -5.89 -8.99 -1.48
C VAL A 257 -6.32 -10.45 -1.62
N HIS A 258 -5.36 -11.38 -1.71
CA HIS A 258 -5.65 -12.81 -1.83
C HIS A 258 -6.42 -13.36 -0.62
N LEU A 259 -6.02 -13.02 0.60
CA LEU A 259 -6.72 -13.40 1.83
C LEU A 259 -8.10 -12.74 1.92
N ALA A 260 -8.21 -11.46 1.54
CA ALA A 260 -9.49 -10.75 1.51
C ALA A 260 -10.50 -11.41 0.56
N LEU A 261 -10.05 -11.92 -0.59
CA LEU A 261 -10.90 -12.65 -1.55
C LEU A 261 -11.43 -13.99 -1.01
N GLN A 262 -10.75 -14.58 -0.02
CA GLN A 262 -11.16 -15.81 0.66
C GLN A 262 -12.19 -15.53 1.78
N GLY A 263 -12.39 -14.25 2.14
CA GLY A 263 -13.31 -13.84 3.19
C GLY A 263 -12.77 -14.05 4.60
N GLU A 264 -11.45 -14.00 4.80
CA GLU A 264 -10.85 -14.09 6.13
C GLU A 264 -11.29 -12.92 7.02
N SER A 265 -12.08 -13.22 8.06
CA SER A 265 -12.71 -12.22 8.92
C SER A 265 -11.96 -11.95 10.23
N SER A 266 -11.03 -12.81 10.61
CA SER A 266 -10.19 -12.63 11.79
C SER A 266 -8.96 -11.81 11.43
N SER A 267 -8.85 -10.60 12.00
CA SER A 267 -7.66 -9.75 11.83
C SER A 267 -6.38 -10.44 12.33
N GLU A 268 -6.47 -11.22 13.42
CA GLU A 268 -5.36 -12.01 13.95
C GLU A 268 -4.90 -13.07 12.94
N HIS A 269 -5.83 -13.86 12.39
CA HIS A 269 -5.46 -14.88 11.42
C HIS A 269 -4.96 -14.28 10.10
N PHE A 270 -5.57 -13.17 9.65
CA PHE A 270 -5.12 -12.43 8.48
C PHE A 270 -3.65 -11.99 8.64
N LEU A 271 -3.30 -11.42 9.80
CA LEU A 271 -1.93 -11.01 10.10
C LEU A 271 -0.97 -12.20 10.25
N GLU A 272 -1.41 -13.29 10.90
CA GLU A 272 -0.60 -14.50 11.06
C GLU A 272 -0.21 -15.09 9.69
N GLN A 273 -1.16 -15.18 8.76
CA GLN A 273 -0.91 -15.68 7.41
C GLN A 273 0.07 -14.79 6.64
N LEU A 274 -0.12 -13.46 6.68
CA LEU A 274 0.80 -12.53 6.03
C LEU A 274 2.19 -12.58 6.65
N LEU A 275 2.29 -12.60 7.98
CA LEU A 275 3.56 -12.65 8.70
C LEU A 275 4.33 -13.92 8.37
N GLY A 276 3.67 -15.09 8.35
CA GLY A 276 4.32 -16.35 8.00
C GLY A 276 4.95 -16.32 6.61
N HIS A 277 4.27 -15.75 5.62
CA HIS A 277 4.84 -15.58 4.28
C HIS A 277 5.97 -14.55 4.24
N MET A 278 5.83 -13.42 4.92
CA MET A 278 6.87 -12.38 4.91
C MET A 278 8.14 -12.83 5.64
N GLU A 279 8.03 -13.60 6.72
CA GLU A 279 9.21 -14.15 7.41
C GLU A 279 10.00 -15.11 6.51
N GLU A 280 9.31 -15.94 5.71
CA GLU A 280 9.96 -16.78 4.71
C GLU A 280 10.66 -15.94 3.63
N LEU A 281 9.96 -14.96 3.07
CA LEU A 281 10.47 -14.10 1.98
C LEU A 281 11.64 -13.21 2.41
N GLU A 282 11.60 -12.65 3.62
CA GLU A 282 12.65 -11.78 4.16
C GLU A 282 13.82 -12.58 4.75
N SER A 283 13.69 -13.91 4.87
CA SER A 283 14.82 -14.78 5.24
C SER A 283 15.89 -14.88 4.14
N ASP A 284 15.52 -14.57 2.89
CA ASP A 284 16.39 -14.58 1.72
C ASP A 284 17.59 -13.63 1.87
N ALA A 285 18.78 -14.09 1.45
CA ALA A 285 20.02 -13.36 1.61
C ALA A 285 20.06 -12.04 0.84
N GLN A 286 19.47 -11.98 -0.36
CA GLN A 286 19.36 -10.75 -1.14
C GLN A 286 18.41 -9.79 -0.45
N SER A 287 17.28 -10.28 0.07
CA SER A 287 16.32 -9.43 0.80
C SER A 287 16.97 -8.70 1.98
N LYS A 288 17.75 -9.42 2.78
CA LYS A 288 18.51 -8.84 3.91
C LYS A 288 19.62 -7.90 3.44
N SER A 289 20.24 -8.17 2.30
CA SER A 289 21.26 -7.30 1.72
C SER A 289 20.65 -5.95 1.35
N ASP A 290 19.54 -5.96 0.60
CA ASP A 290 18.85 -4.75 0.14
C ASP A 290 18.40 -3.87 1.31
N ALA A 291 17.85 -4.47 2.37
CA ALA A 291 17.47 -3.76 3.60
C ALA A 291 18.67 -3.10 4.30
N ARG A 292 19.77 -3.84 4.47
CA ARG A 292 21.00 -3.33 5.10
C ARG A 292 21.63 -2.19 4.30
N GLU A 293 21.55 -2.24 2.98
CA GLU A 293 22.06 -1.18 2.12
C GLU A 293 21.36 0.18 2.30
N LEU A 294 20.13 0.18 2.82
CA LEU A 294 19.40 1.39 3.21
C LEU A 294 19.51 1.70 4.71
N GLY A 295 20.31 0.94 5.47
CA GLY A 295 20.45 1.11 6.92
C GLY A 295 19.18 0.72 7.69
N MET A 296 18.33 -0.12 7.12
CA MET A 296 17.09 -0.57 7.73
C MET A 296 17.25 -1.86 8.52
N GLU A 297 16.24 -2.20 9.32
CA GLU A 297 16.08 -3.54 9.89
C GLU A 297 15.98 -4.59 8.77
N GLU A 298 16.53 -5.79 8.98
CA GLU A 298 16.64 -6.83 7.95
C GLU A 298 15.30 -7.41 7.48
N CYS A 299 14.25 -7.33 8.31
CA CYS A 299 12.90 -7.83 8.02
C CYS A 299 11.84 -6.72 8.19
N PRO A 300 11.89 -5.66 7.36
CA PRO A 300 11.08 -4.45 7.56
C PRO A 300 9.57 -4.67 7.47
N TYR A 301 9.11 -5.64 6.67
CA TYR A 301 7.69 -5.97 6.55
C TYR A 301 7.21 -6.81 7.73
N SER A 302 7.94 -7.87 8.09
CA SER A 302 7.60 -8.72 9.24
C SER A 302 7.57 -7.91 10.54
N SER A 303 8.51 -6.98 10.71
CA SER A 303 8.54 -6.06 11.85
C SER A 303 7.29 -5.16 11.91
N ARG A 304 6.89 -4.56 10.80
CA ARG A 304 5.69 -3.72 10.74
C ARG A 304 4.40 -4.53 10.89
N LEU A 305 4.29 -5.73 10.33
CA LEU A 305 3.13 -6.61 10.54
C LEU A 305 2.93 -6.94 12.03
N LYS A 306 4.02 -7.12 12.79
CA LYS A 306 3.95 -7.29 14.26
C LYS A 306 3.43 -6.02 14.94
N LYS A 307 3.95 -4.84 14.55
CA LYS A 307 3.44 -3.55 15.05
C LYS A 307 1.96 -3.33 14.73
N ILE A 308 1.47 -3.77 13.56
CA ILE A 308 0.03 -3.72 13.24
C ILE A 308 -0.77 -4.51 14.28
N GLY A 309 -0.32 -5.71 14.65
CA GLY A 309 -0.94 -6.49 15.72
C GLY A 309 -1.00 -5.71 17.04
N GLU A 310 0.13 -5.11 17.44
CA GLU A 310 0.21 -4.29 18.66
C GLU A 310 -0.74 -3.08 18.61
N LEU A 311 -0.83 -2.38 17.48
CA LEU A 311 -1.70 -1.21 17.29
C LEU A 311 -3.19 -1.59 17.31
N LEU A 312 -3.56 -2.75 16.76
CA LEU A 312 -4.96 -3.21 16.74
C LEU A 312 -5.46 -3.66 18.13
N GLU A 313 -4.56 -4.03 19.04
CA GLU A 313 -4.90 -4.40 20.43
C GLU A 313 -5.14 -3.18 21.34
N GLN A 314 -4.71 -1.98 20.93
CA GLN A 314 -4.86 -0.78 21.75
C GLN A 314 -6.30 -0.24 21.70
N ASP A 315 -6.81 0.22 22.85
CA ASP A 315 -8.14 0.86 22.94
C ASP A 315 -8.23 2.16 22.12
N SER A 316 -7.12 2.87 21.97
CA SER A 316 -7.02 4.12 21.21
C SER A 316 -5.61 4.30 20.67
N VAL A 317 -5.50 4.58 19.36
CA VAL A 317 -4.24 4.87 18.66
C VAL A 317 -4.42 6.18 17.89
N THR A 318 -3.49 7.11 18.02
CA THR A 318 -3.55 8.37 17.25
C THR A 318 -3.00 8.17 15.84
N ARG A 319 -3.40 9.02 14.89
CA ARG A 319 -2.90 8.96 13.51
C ARG A 319 -1.40 9.20 13.44
N GLU A 320 -0.88 10.07 14.29
CA GLU A 320 0.55 10.36 14.40
C GLU A 320 1.34 9.14 14.87
N GLU A 321 0.79 8.35 15.79
CA GLU A 321 1.40 7.09 16.23
C GLU A 321 1.42 6.06 15.08
N VAL A 322 0.31 5.90 14.36
CA VAL A 322 0.24 5.03 13.17
C VAL A 322 1.31 5.41 12.14
N VAL A 323 1.38 6.70 11.79
CA VAL A 323 2.36 7.22 10.82
C VAL A 323 3.79 7.04 11.34
N SER A 324 4.04 7.26 12.63
CA SER A 324 5.36 7.07 13.24
C SER A 324 5.82 5.60 13.19
N GLU A 325 4.90 4.66 13.44
CA GLU A 325 5.24 3.24 13.58
C GLU A 325 5.30 2.50 12.23
N LEU A 326 4.39 2.85 11.31
CA LEU A 326 4.22 2.16 10.04
C LEU A 326 4.73 2.96 8.84
N GLY A 327 4.63 4.29 8.89
CA GLY A 327 4.91 5.20 7.79
C GLY A 327 3.64 5.62 7.02
N ASN A 328 3.78 6.62 6.17
CA ASN A 328 2.78 7.04 5.19
C ASN A 328 3.43 7.56 3.88
N GLY A 329 4.63 7.07 3.56
CA GLY A 329 5.44 7.56 2.45
C GLY A 329 5.42 6.68 1.20
N ILE A 330 6.06 7.16 0.14
CA ILE A 330 6.18 6.49 -1.17
C ILE A 330 6.99 5.19 -1.14
N ALA A 331 7.71 4.90 -0.05
CA ALA A 331 8.41 3.63 0.09
C ALA A 331 7.41 2.51 0.35
N ALA A 332 7.59 1.35 -0.30
CA ALA A 332 6.65 0.23 -0.17
C ALA A 332 6.51 -0.26 1.28
N PHE A 333 7.60 -0.27 2.04
CA PHE A 333 7.58 -0.63 3.46
C PHE A 333 6.98 0.45 4.37
N GLU A 334 6.74 1.67 3.89
CA GLU A 334 6.07 2.77 4.62
C GLU A 334 4.61 2.95 4.22
N SER A 335 4.10 2.19 3.25
CA SER A 335 2.74 2.37 2.71
C SER A 335 1.94 1.07 2.68
N VAL A 336 2.54 -0.05 2.26
CA VAL A 336 1.82 -1.34 2.18
C VAL A 336 1.34 -1.81 3.56
N PRO A 337 2.19 -1.83 4.62
CA PRO A 337 1.71 -2.19 5.96
C PRO A 337 0.64 -1.23 6.47
N THR A 338 0.79 0.07 6.19
CA THR A 338 -0.19 1.09 6.58
C THR A 338 -1.55 0.88 5.91
N ALA A 339 -1.57 0.53 4.62
CA ALA A 339 -2.81 0.18 3.92
C ALA A 339 -3.50 -1.05 4.53
N ILE A 340 -2.72 -2.08 4.89
CA ILE A 340 -3.23 -3.28 5.58
C ILE A 340 -3.81 -2.91 6.96
N TYR A 341 -3.10 -2.07 7.73
CA TYR A 341 -3.61 -1.56 9.00
C TYR A 341 -4.93 -0.83 8.83
N CYS A 342 -5.03 0.08 7.84
CA CYS A 342 -6.27 0.83 7.58
C CYS A 342 -7.45 -0.10 7.33
N PHE A 343 -7.27 -1.13 6.50
CA PHE A 343 -8.30 -2.14 6.25
C PHE A 343 -8.72 -2.86 7.53
N LEU A 344 -7.77 -3.43 8.27
CA LEU A 344 -8.05 -4.21 9.48
C LEU A 344 -8.69 -3.34 10.58
N ARG A 345 -8.18 -2.12 10.79
CA ARG A 345 -8.69 -1.16 11.78
C ARG A 345 -10.12 -0.71 11.45
N CYS A 346 -10.47 -0.61 10.17
CA CYS A 346 -11.78 -0.16 9.73
C CYS A 346 -12.81 -1.29 9.55
N MET A 347 -12.45 -2.53 9.86
CA MET A 347 -13.44 -3.61 10.05
C MET A 347 -14.41 -3.26 11.19
N GLU A 348 -13.90 -2.59 12.22
CA GLU A 348 -14.65 -2.07 13.35
C GLU A 348 -15.06 -0.60 13.15
N PRO A 349 -16.09 -0.11 13.87
CA PRO A 349 -16.47 1.29 13.86
C PRO A 349 -15.34 2.22 14.34
N ASP A 350 -15.28 3.42 13.78
CA ASP A 350 -14.41 4.50 14.26
C ASP A 350 -15.30 5.62 14.81
N PRO A 351 -15.11 6.09 16.05
CA PRO A 351 -15.96 7.11 16.66
C PRO A 351 -15.86 8.49 15.98
N GLU A 352 -14.78 8.76 15.24
CA GLU A 352 -14.59 10.03 14.52
C GLU A 352 -15.17 9.99 13.10
N ILE A 353 -15.46 8.80 12.56
CA ILE A 353 -16.08 8.62 11.23
C ILE A 353 -17.57 8.29 11.40
N PRO A 354 -18.48 9.09 10.81
CA PRO A 354 -19.92 8.87 10.95
C PRO A 354 -20.35 7.43 10.61
N SER A 355 -21.21 6.84 11.44
CA SER A 355 -21.70 5.47 11.29
C SER A 355 -22.56 5.23 10.03
N ALA A 356 -22.94 6.29 9.32
CA ALA A 356 -23.59 6.20 8.03
C ALA A 356 -22.66 5.67 6.93
N PHE A 357 -21.34 5.83 7.07
CA PHE A 357 -20.37 5.29 6.13
C PHE A 357 -20.15 3.80 6.38
N ASN A 358 -20.22 3.01 5.31
CA ASN A 358 -19.92 1.59 5.33
C ASN A 358 -18.41 1.34 5.57
N ASN A 359 -17.99 0.08 5.69
CA ASN A 359 -16.62 -0.24 6.06
C ASN A 359 -15.61 0.08 4.93
N LEU A 360 -15.99 -0.07 3.66
CA LEU A 360 -15.14 0.34 2.53
C LEU A 360 -14.93 1.87 2.54
N GLN A 361 -16.00 2.65 2.66
CA GLN A 361 -15.93 4.10 2.77
C GLN A 361 -15.08 4.53 3.98
N ARG A 362 -15.29 3.89 5.14
CA ARG A 362 -14.50 4.14 6.36
C ARG A 362 -13.02 3.86 6.13
N THR A 363 -12.69 2.75 5.47
CA THR A 363 -11.30 2.39 5.14
C THR A 363 -10.62 3.48 4.31
N LEU A 364 -11.28 3.96 3.26
CA LEU A 364 -10.76 5.02 2.39
C LEU A 364 -10.63 6.36 3.10
N ILE A 365 -11.66 6.76 3.86
CA ILE A 365 -11.64 8.00 4.65
C ILE A 365 -10.48 7.96 5.65
N TYR A 366 -10.34 6.84 6.37
CA TYR A 366 -9.28 6.67 7.37
C TYR A 366 -7.90 6.70 6.72
N SER A 367 -7.68 5.94 5.64
CA SER A 367 -6.37 5.89 4.98
C SER A 367 -5.93 7.26 4.45
N ILE A 368 -6.83 8.03 3.85
CA ILE A 368 -6.55 9.38 3.35
C ILE A 368 -6.23 10.33 4.51
N SER A 369 -6.91 10.17 5.66
CA SER A 369 -6.67 11.00 6.84
C SER A 369 -5.29 10.82 7.48
N LEU A 370 -4.52 9.79 7.09
CA LEU A 370 -3.13 9.61 7.53
C LEU A 370 -2.14 10.53 6.79
N GLY A 371 -2.55 11.19 5.70
CA GLY A 371 -1.67 12.05 4.91
C GLY A 371 -0.54 11.29 4.21
N GLY A 372 0.44 12.05 3.73
CA GLY A 372 1.58 11.51 2.97
C GLY A 372 1.17 11.08 1.56
N ASP A 373 1.42 9.83 1.22
CA ASP A 373 1.16 9.21 -0.09
C ASP A 373 -0.27 8.68 -0.17
N THR A 374 -1.24 9.60 -0.11
CA THR A 374 -2.64 9.28 0.21
C THR A 374 -3.36 8.49 -0.87
N ASP A 375 -3.11 8.77 -2.14
CA ASP A 375 -3.66 8.03 -3.28
C ASP A 375 -3.18 6.57 -3.27
N THR A 376 -1.88 6.34 -3.12
CA THR A 376 -1.31 4.99 -3.16
C THR A 376 -1.72 4.16 -1.94
N ILE A 377 -1.71 4.75 -0.74
CA ILE A 377 -2.16 4.03 0.47
C ILE A 377 -3.66 3.72 0.37
N ALA A 378 -4.47 4.67 -0.11
CA ALA A 378 -5.91 4.46 -0.25
C ALA A 378 -6.26 3.47 -1.37
N THR A 379 -5.55 3.45 -2.51
CA THR A 379 -5.79 2.45 -3.57
C THR A 379 -5.48 1.05 -3.07
N MET A 380 -4.38 0.88 -2.31
CA MET A 380 -4.00 -0.41 -1.76
C MET A 380 -4.99 -0.89 -0.68
N ALA A 381 -5.40 0.00 0.24
CA ALA A 381 -6.39 -0.31 1.27
C ALA A 381 -7.77 -0.60 0.64
N GLY A 382 -8.16 0.20 -0.35
CA GLY A 382 -9.39 0.06 -1.12
C GLY A 382 -9.44 -1.24 -1.92
N ALA A 383 -8.33 -1.68 -2.51
CA ALA A 383 -8.24 -2.97 -3.18
C ALA A 383 -8.52 -4.14 -2.23
N ILE A 384 -7.96 -4.10 -1.02
CA ILE A 384 -8.16 -5.12 0.01
C ILE A 384 -9.60 -5.08 0.52
N ALA A 385 -10.09 -3.89 0.92
CA ALA A 385 -11.44 -3.69 1.41
C ALA A 385 -12.49 -4.07 0.37
N GLY A 386 -12.31 -3.68 -0.88
CA GLY A 386 -13.18 -4.03 -1.99
C GLY A 386 -13.21 -5.52 -2.31
N ALA A 387 -12.06 -6.19 -2.24
CA ALA A 387 -11.99 -7.65 -2.34
C ALA A 387 -12.72 -8.36 -1.19
N TYR A 388 -12.71 -7.77 0.01
CA TYR A 388 -13.33 -8.33 1.21
C TYR A 388 -14.83 -8.06 1.33
N TYR A 389 -15.28 -6.84 1.02
CA TYR A 389 -16.68 -6.41 1.17
C TYR A 389 -17.51 -6.55 -0.10
N GLY A 390 -16.88 -6.60 -1.28
CA GLY A 390 -17.56 -6.68 -2.56
C GLY A 390 -18.18 -5.35 -3.02
N MET A 391 -18.83 -5.40 -4.19
CA MET A 391 -19.55 -4.25 -4.77
C MET A 391 -20.72 -3.78 -3.92
N GLU A 392 -21.20 -4.59 -2.99
CA GLU A 392 -22.27 -4.22 -2.07
C GLU A 392 -21.89 -3.01 -1.19
N GLN A 393 -20.60 -2.76 -0.98
CA GLN A 393 -20.10 -1.60 -0.25
C GLN A 393 -19.45 -0.52 -1.12
N VAL A 394 -19.49 -0.66 -2.44
CA VAL A 394 -19.02 0.38 -3.38
C VAL A 394 -20.20 1.33 -3.66
N PRO A 395 -20.20 2.56 -3.13
CA PRO A 395 -21.31 3.49 -3.34
C PRO A 395 -21.32 3.96 -4.80
N GLU A 396 -22.50 3.94 -5.43
CA GLU A 396 -22.67 4.40 -6.82
C GLU A 396 -22.22 5.86 -6.99
N SER A 397 -22.59 6.73 -6.04
CA SER A 397 -22.21 8.14 -6.01
C SER A 397 -20.70 8.35 -6.00
N TRP A 398 -19.96 7.52 -5.27
CA TRP A 398 -18.50 7.60 -5.24
C TRP A 398 -17.90 7.02 -6.52
N GLN A 399 -18.33 5.83 -6.92
CA GLN A 399 -17.79 5.14 -8.08
C GLN A 399 -17.95 5.97 -9.36
N GLN A 400 -19.14 6.52 -9.60
CA GLN A 400 -19.40 7.33 -10.78
C GLN A 400 -18.67 8.67 -10.78
N SER A 401 -18.13 9.11 -9.65
CA SER A 401 -17.29 10.31 -9.57
C SER A 401 -15.90 10.11 -10.14
N CYS A 402 -15.45 8.86 -10.28
CA CYS A 402 -14.11 8.50 -10.74
C CYS A 402 -14.04 8.37 -12.27
N GLU A 403 -13.02 8.97 -12.87
CA GLU A 403 -12.67 8.77 -14.28
C GLU A 403 -12.50 7.28 -14.60
N GLY A 404 -13.14 6.79 -15.68
CA GLY A 404 -12.92 5.43 -16.17
C GLY A 404 -13.52 4.33 -15.28
N TYR A 405 -14.51 4.65 -14.45
CA TYR A 405 -15.19 3.67 -13.58
C TYR A 405 -15.87 2.55 -14.37
N GLU A 406 -16.48 2.85 -15.54
CA GLU A 406 -17.10 1.84 -16.41
C GLU A 406 -16.05 0.88 -17.00
N GLU A 407 -14.93 1.43 -17.49
CA GLU A 407 -13.82 0.62 -18.01
C GLU A 407 -13.27 -0.30 -16.91
N THR A 408 -13.10 0.23 -15.70
CA THR A 408 -12.64 -0.53 -14.54
C THR A 408 -13.59 -1.68 -14.20
N ASP A 409 -14.91 -1.45 -14.23
CA ASP A 409 -15.91 -2.48 -14.01
C ASP A 409 -15.85 -3.57 -15.10
N VAL A 410 -15.70 -3.18 -16.37
CA VAL A 410 -15.54 -4.10 -17.50
C VAL A 410 -14.27 -4.95 -17.37
N LEU A 411 -13.15 -4.35 -16.95
CA LEU A 411 -11.90 -5.08 -16.69
C LEU A 411 -12.06 -6.11 -15.58
N ALA A 412 -12.73 -5.75 -14.48
CA ALA A 412 -13.02 -6.68 -13.38
C ALA A 412 -13.91 -7.85 -13.83
N GLN A 413 -14.99 -7.57 -14.57
CA GLN A 413 -15.86 -8.60 -15.14
C GLN A 413 -15.11 -9.53 -16.09
N SER A 414 -14.19 -8.97 -16.89
CA SER A 414 -13.38 -9.72 -17.83
C SER A 414 -12.38 -10.63 -17.12
N LEU A 415 -11.70 -10.15 -16.06
CA LEU A 415 -10.82 -10.97 -15.24
C LEU A 415 -11.57 -12.15 -14.63
N HIS A 416 -12.73 -11.88 -14.03
CA HIS A 416 -13.55 -12.95 -13.45
C HIS A 416 -13.98 -13.96 -14.53
N ARG A 417 -14.35 -13.50 -15.74
CA ARG A 417 -14.73 -14.40 -16.84
C ARG A 417 -13.56 -15.28 -17.29
N VAL A 418 -12.36 -14.72 -17.45
CA VAL A 418 -11.20 -15.43 -18.00
C VAL A 418 -10.56 -16.35 -16.94
N PHE A 419 -10.34 -15.86 -15.73
CA PHE A 419 -9.53 -16.57 -14.74
C PHE A 419 -10.33 -17.38 -13.71
N GLN A 420 -11.60 -17.04 -13.47
CA GLN A 420 -12.43 -17.78 -12.50
C GLN A 420 -13.32 -18.85 -13.15
N LYS A 421 -13.68 -18.73 -14.43
CA LYS A 421 -14.48 -19.74 -15.15
C LYS A 421 -13.68 -20.78 -15.94
N SER A 422 -12.35 -20.64 -15.98
CA SER A 422 -11.44 -21.57 -16.66
C SER A 422 -10.93 -22.72 -15.76
N LEU A 423 -11.51 -22.83 -14.56
CA LEU A 423 -11.38 -23.94 -13.62
C LEU A 423 -12.76 -24.59 -13.47
#